data_AF-A0A2V7EE32-F1
#
_entry.id   AF-A0A2V7EE32-F1
#
_cell.length_a   1.000
_cell.length_b   1.000
_cell.length_c   1.000
_cell.angle_alpha   90.00
_cell.angle_beta   90.00
_cell.angle_gamma   90.00
#
_symmetry.space_group_name_H-M   'P 1'
#
loop_
_entity.id
_entity.type
_entity.pdbx_description
1 polymer ?
#
loop_
_entity_poly.entity_id
_entity_poly.type
_entity_poly.pdbx_seq_one_letter_code
_entity_poly.pdbx_strand_id
1 'polypeptide(L)' 'MRIPILGITIDERFLSHRRRSTSIASVVGGWVAIGLFAYRYFVGGVWSWDLFAVGATIAVVKLVLLTWYLLTD' A
#
# COMPACT_ATOMS: atom_id res chain seq x y z
N MET A 1 -22.00 1.53 -13.87
CA MET A 1 -22.68 2.81 -14.17
C MET A 1 -21.61 3.83 -14.59
N ARG A 2 -21.96 4.85 -15.38
CA ARG A 2 -21.03 5.95 -15.73
C ARG A 2 -21.16 7.02 -14.65
N ILE A 3 -20.09 7.26 -13.89
CA ILE A 3 -20.09 8.30 -12.86
C ILE A 3 -19.54 9.58 -13.50
N PRO A 4 -20.34 10.67 -13.60
CA PRO A 4 -19.83 11.94 -14.10
C PRO A 4 -19.01 12.59 -13.00
N ILE A 5 -17.69 12.60 -13.16
CA ILE A 5 -16.80 13.42 -12.34
C ILE A 5 -16.26 14.51 -13.27
N LEU A 6 -16.72 15.75 -13.06
CA LEU A 6 -16.20 16.95 -13.75
C LEU A 6 -16.13 16.82 -15.29
N GLY A 7 -17.23 16.41 -15.93
CA GLY A 7 -17.34 16.38 -17.40
C GLY A 7 -16.65 15.20 -18.10
N ILE A 8 -15.97 14.30 -17.35
CA ILE A 8 -15.37 13.08 -17.88
C ILE A 8 -16.19 11.89 -17.38
N THR A 9 -16.72 11.06 -18.30
CA THR A 9 -17.39 9.81 -17.93
C THR A 9 -16.33 8.77 -17.58
N ILE A 10 -16.06 8.60 -16.28
CA ILE A 10 -15.18 7.54 -15.80
C ILE A 10 -16.02 6.29 -15.54
N ASP A 11 -15.63 5.18 -16.15
CA ASP A 11 -16.24 3.89 -15.91
C ASP A 11 -15.69 3.28 -14.60
N GLU A 12 -16.61 2.86 -13.72
CA GLU A 12 -16.35 2.23 -12.42
C GLU A 12 -15.39 1.05 -12.51
N ARG A 13 -15.37 0.34 -13.63
CA ARG A 13 -14.41 -0.75 -13.87
C ARG A 13 -12.96 -0.27 -13.85
N PHE A 14 -12.69 0.92 -14.37
CA PHE A 14 -11.33 1.48 -14.32
C PHE A 14 -10.94 1.92 -12.91
N LEU A 15 -11.87 2.52 -12.15
CA LEU A 15 -11.60 2.94 -10.77
C LEU A 15 -11.38 1.75 -9.84
N SER A 16 -12.22 0.73 -9.94
CA SER A 16 -12.08 -0.52 -9.18
C SER A 16 -10.78 -1.26 -9.53
N HIS A 17 -10.41 -1.30 -10.83
CA HIS A 17 -9.13 -1.88 -11.25
C HIS A 17 -7.93 -1.11 -10.67
N ARG A 18 -7.94 0.23 -10.73
CA ARG A 18 -6.88 1.06 -10.14
C ARG A 18 -6.80 0.88 -8.62
N ARG A 19 -7.93 0.92 -7.91
CA ARG A 19 -7.99 0.70 -6.46
C ARG A 19 -7.40 -0.66 -6.09
N ARG A 20 -7.76 -1.72 -6.82
CA ARG A 20 -7.22 -3.08 -6.60
C ARG A 20 -5.73 -3.14 -6.91
N SER A 21 -5.29 -2.55 -8.01
CA SER A 21 -3.88 -2.50 -8.41
C SER A 21 -3.02 -1.77 -7.37
N THR A 22 -3.43 -0.60 -6.92
CA THR A 22 -2.72 0.17 -5.88
C THR A 22 -2.68 -0.58 -4.54
N SER A 23 -3.77 -1.25 -4.16
CA SER A 23 -3.79 -2.08 -2.94
C SER A 23 -2.83 -3.27 -3.01
N ILE A 24 -2.77 -3.96 -4.16
CA ILE A 24 -1.81 -5.06 -4.37
C ILE A 24 -0.38 -4.53 -4.38
N ALA A 25 -0.14 -3.41 -5.08
CA ALA A 25 1.18 -2.78 -5.14
C ALA A 25 1.69 -2.41 -3.74
N SER A 26 0.83 -1.88 -2.86
CA SER A 26 1.22 -1.54 -1.49
C SER A 26 1.57 -2.79 -0.67
N VAL A 27 0.83 -3.89 -0.85
CA VAL A 27 1.11 -5.16 -0.14
C VAL A 27 2.43 -5.74 -0.63
N VAL A 28 2.59 -5.91 -1.94
CA VAL A 28 3.80 -6.50 -2.53
C VAL A 28 5.02 -5.63 -2.20
N GLY A 29 4.91 -4.30 -2.33
CA GLY A 29 5.98 -3.37 -1.95
C GLY A 29 6.38 -3.49 -0.47
N GLY A 30 5.40 -3.62 0.43
CA GLY A 30 5.66 -3.86 1.85
C GLY A 30 6.39 -5.18 2.11
N TRP A 31 5.95 -6.28 1.47
CA TRP A 31 6.61 -7.59 1.57
C TRP A 31 8.05 -7.55 1.06
N VAL A 32 8.30 -6.87 -0.06
CA VAL A 32 9.66 -6.73 -0.60
C VAL A 32 10.55 -5.93 0.35
N ALA A 33 10.06 -4.81 0.88
CA ALA A 33 10.81 -3.99 1.84
C ALA A 33 11.17 -4.78 3.11
N ILE A 34 10.20 -5.48 3.69
CA ILE A 34 10.42 -6.33 4.88
C ILE A 34 11.32 -7.53 4.57
N GLY A 35 11.16 -8.14 3.39
CA GLY A 35 12.01 -9.25 2.96
C GLY A 35 13.47 -8.84 2.79
N LEU A 36 13.72 -7.67 2.18
CA LEU A 36 15.06 -7.09 2.08
C LEU A 36 15.63 -6.72 3.45
N PHE A 37 14.81 -6.17 4.34
CA PHE A 37 15.20 -5.88 5.71
C PHE A 37 15.64 -7.15 6.44
N ALA A 38 14.82 -8.21 6.38
CA ALA A 38 15.12 -9.50 6.99
C ALA A 38 16.39 -10.11 6.40
N TYR A 39 16.56 -10.07 5.07
CA TYR A 39 17.78 -10.55 4.42
C TYR A 39 19.02 -9.82 4.93
N ARG A 40 19.00 -8.47 4.99
CA ARG A 40 20.12 -7.68 5.50
C ARG A 40 20.42 -7.95 6.98
N TYR A 41 19.38 -8.16 7.78
CA TYR A 41 19.54 -8.48 9.19
C TYR A 41 20.16 -9.87 9.38
N PHE A 42 19.62 -10.91 8.74
CA PHE A 42 20.07 -12.30 8.96
C PHE A 42 21.38 -12.65 8.25
N VAL A 43 21.61 -12.12 7.04
CA VAL A 43 22.81 -12.43 6.25
C VAL A 43 23.92 -11.43 6.51
N GLY A 44 23.58 -10.14 6.64
CA GLY A 44 24.55 -9.07 6.82
C GLY A 44 24.80 -8.68 8.28
N GLY A 45 23.94 -9.07 9.22
CA GLY A 45 23.97 -8.56 10.59
C GLY A 45 23.67 -7.06 10.69
N VAL A 46 23.17 -6.43 9.62
CA VAL A 46 22.96 -4.98 9.55
C VAL A 46 21.50 -4.66 9.79
N TRP A 47 21.24 -3.93 10.87
CA TRP A 47 19.93 -3.33 11.11
C TRP A 47 19.73 -2.10 10.22
N SER A 48 19.11 -2.30 9.06
CA SER A 48 18.85 -1.23 8.09
C SER A 48 17.59 -0.45 8.47
N TRP A 49 17.77 0.67 9.18
CA TRP A 49 16.69 1.56 9.60
C TRP A 49 15.88 2.13 8.43
N ASP A 50 16.50 2.31 7.27
CA ASP A 50 15.86 2.75 6.04
C ASP A 50 14.79 1.77 5.55
N LEU A 51 15.13 0.47 5.43
CA LEU A 51 14.19 -0.57 5.01
C LEU A 51 13.08 -0.78 6.02
N PHE A 52 13.42 -0.71 7.31
CA PHE A 52 12.43 -0.77 8.39
C PHE A 52 11.44 0.41 8.31
N ALA A 53 11.94 1.63 8.14
CA ALA A 53 11.10 2.83 8.04
C ALA A 53 10.15 2.76 6.83
N VAL A 54 10.63 2.29 5.68
CA VAL A 54 9.78 2.12 4.48
C VAL A 54 8.68 1.08 4.74
N GLY A 55 9.03 -0.10 5.24
CA GLY A 55 8.06 -1.16 5.55
C GLY A 55 7.03 -0.72 6.59
N ALA A 56 7.50 -0.08 7.67
CA ALA A 56 6.65 0.45 8.74
C ALA A 56 5.70 1.53 8.21
N THR A 57 6.19 2.45 7.38
CA THR A 57 5.36 3.52 6.79
C THR A 57 4.24 2.94 5.94
N ILE A 58 4.54 1.96 5.08
CA ILE A 58 3.53 1.27 4.26
C ILE A 58 2.47 0.61 5.14
N ALA A 59 2.90 -0.09 6.20
CA ALA A 59 1.99 -0.77 7.13
C ALA A 59 1.09 0.22 7.89
N VAL A 60 1.68 1.27 8.47
CA VAL A 60 0.96 2.29 9.25
C VAL A 60 -0.05 3.02 8.37
N VAL A 61 0.36 3.52 7.20
CA VAL A 61 -0.56 4.23 6.29
C VAL A 61 -1.73 3.33 5.89
N LYS A 62 -1.47 2.06 5.59
CA LYS A 62 -2.53 1.11 5.23
C LYS A 62 -3.48 0.86 6.39
N LEU A 63 -2.98 0.64 7.60
CA LEU A 63 -3.81 0.42 8.78
C LEU A 63 -4.63 1.67 9.13
N VAL A 64 -4.02 2.86 9.14
CA VAL A 64 -4.72 4.13 9.39
C VAL A 64 -5.87 4.32 8.40
N LEU A 65 -5.64 4.08 7.10
CA LEU A 65 -6.70 4.19 6.10
C LEU A 65 -7.79 3.14 6.28
N LEU A 66 -7.44 1.90 6.63
CA LEU A 66 -8.43 0.85 6.92
C LEU A 66 -9.27 1.19 8.14
N THR A 67 -8.64 1.66 9.23
CA THR A 67 -9.31 2.11 10.44
C THR A 67 -10.20 3.31 10.17
N TRP A 68 -9.72 4.29 9.41
CA TRP A 68 -10.53 5.45 9.00
C TRP A 68 -11.77 5.01 8.22
N TYR A 69 -11.62 4.11 7.25
CA TYR A 69 -12.74 3.58 6.48
C TYR A 69 -13.74 2.86 7.38
N LEU A 70 -13.27 2.00 8.30
CA LEU A 70 -14.12 1.28 9.25
C LEU A 70 -14.92 2.19 10.19
N LEU A 71 -14.38 3.37 10.54
CA LEU A 71 -15.04 4.33 11.43
C LEU A 71 -15.98 5.29 10.70
N THR A 72 -15.81 5.46 9.39
CA THR A 72 -16.55 6.46 8.59
C THR A 72 -17.66 5.83 7.74
N ASP A 73 -17.53 4.55 7.36
CA ASP A 73 -18.62 3.73 6.79
C ASP A 73 -19.58 3.24 7.90
#